data_AF-A0A847I4H4-F1
#
_entry.id   AF-A0A847I4H4-F1
#
_cell.length_a   1.000
_cell.length_b   1.000
_cell.length_c   1.000
_cell.angle_alpha   90.00
_cell.angle_beta   90.00
_cell.angle_gamma   90.00
#
_symmetry.space_group_name_H-M   'P 1'
#
loop_
_entity.id
_entity.type
_entity.pdbx_description
1 polymer ?
#
loop_
_entity_poly.entity_id
_entity_poly.type
_entity_poly.pdbx_seq_one_letter_code
_entity_poly.pdbx_strand_id
1 'polypeptide(L)'
;MEQANRAFCKHCRTLVPCEHVKHDGHVYLLKHCPTCGDNESMVASDEARWQRKRDFWGYEDPKKNCNLRCTECRKPHNPTIVLIDITNRCNMGCPICIANIRGMGFEYNPPLAYFEKIFQALCRLDPKPLVQLIGGEPTVRHDLLDMVKLGRTYGLKISVITNGLRLADEEYCKELCEARVRLRFGLDGRSPEIYGCMRGGPGACEKKLKGLANLAKYSRIKHTILCCAARGINDKWIADLVECCHENNRVIEQLALLPLAETWEEGRFKTEVQTTREDAEAMVEESIPGGQVEFVPAGFIQELRPLYTFLTGRSTSESLMFAGVHPDCETMTLLASDGQRYVSINHFLKMPFSRVAQEVFKRAKQTQPVVARLNPASRIDRWRAKWLAARMFLPLVVRGLAIRKAFRGNPVVVLVKFLGGLLRGRRAGDLARQYFNLSRILRVAVIPFEEYHEIDAARIENCRSCYAYEDVSDGQVKMIPACSWTSTYRDEMIRKVAAKYGTVPITKPGTIAVQPPEKAACASKCELTPA
;
A
#
# COMPACT_ATOMS: atom_id res chain seq x y z
N MET A 1 -10.42 -25.67 -25.08
CA MET A 1 -10.86 -24.26 -25.06
C MET A 1 -9.63 -23.39 -25.10
N GLU A 2 -9.58 -22.46 -26.03
CA GLU A 2 -8.49 -21.49 -26.15
C GLU A 2 -8.37 -20.68 -24.84
N GLN A 3 -7.14 -20.49 -24.35
CA GLN A 3 -6.89 -19.77 -23.10
C GLN A 3 -7.19 -18.28 -23.30
N ALA A 4 -8.34 -17.83 -22.79
CA ALA A 4 -8.76 -16.43 -22.82
C ALA A 4 -8.78 -15.86 -21.39
N ASN A 5 -8.47 -14.56 -21.26
CA ASN A 5 -8.67 -13.84 -20.01
C ASN A 5 -10.16 -13.82 -19.64
N ARG A 6 -10.46 -13.73 -18.34
CA ARG A 6 -11.84 -13.83 -17.85
C ARG A 6 -12.17 -12.76 -16.82
N ALA A 7 -13.40 -12.31 -16.82
CA ALA A 7 -13.94 -11.35 -15.86
C ALA A 7 -15.41 -11.66 -15.55
N PHE A 8 -15.96 -11.05 -14.50
CA PHE A 8 -17.37 -11.18 -14.17
C PHE A 8 -18.22 -10.25 -15.05
N CYS A 9 -19.27 -10.80 -15.67
CA CYS A 9 -20.30 -10.00 -16.35
C CYS A 9 -20.91 -8.98 -15.39
N LYS A 10 -21.07 -7.73 -15.82
CA LYS A 10 -21.60 -6.64 -14.97
C LYS A 10 -23.07 -6.79 -14.58
N HIS A 11 -23.80 -7.67 -15.27
CA HIS A 11 -25.23 -7.88 -15.05
C HIS A 11 -25.51 -9.18 -14.28
N CYS A 12 -25.09 -10.32 -14.82
CA CYS A 12 -25.41 -11.63 -14.23
C CYS A 12 -24.29 -12.21 -13.34
N ARG A 13 -23.16 -11.51 -13.20
CA ARG A 13 -21.96 -11.96 -12.42
C ARG A 13 -21.39 -13.31 -12.86
N THR A 14 -21.76 -13.81 -14.04
CA THR A 14 -21.16 -15.03 -14.59
C THR A 14 -19.77 -14.74 -15.11
N LEU A 15 -18.83 -15.67 -14.90
CA LEU A 15 -17.46 -15.55 -15.37
C LEU A 15 -17.37 -15.82 -16.87
N VAL A 16 -16.99 -14.81 -17.64
CA VAL A 16 -17.03 -14.80 -19.11
C VAL A 16 -15.66 -14.42 -19.70
N PRO A 17 -15.36 -14.78 -20.96
CA PRO A 17 -14.19 -14.27 -21.66
C PRO A 17 -14.20 -12.74 -21.73
N CYS A 18 -13.03 -12.13 -21.63
CA CYS A 18 -12.88 -10.68 -21.73
C CYS A 18 -11.57 -10.26 -22.40
N GLU A 19 -11.56 -9.03 -22.89
CA GLU A 19 -10.37 -8.37 -23.46
C GLU A 19 -10.38 -6.87 -23.18
N HIS A 20 -9.19 -6.25 -23.26
CA HIS A 20 -9.08 -4.79 -23.18
C HIS A 20 -9.32 -4.17 -24.56
N VAL A 21 -10.27 -3.26 -24.65
CA VAL A 21 -10.55 -2.47 -25.86
C VAL A 21 -10.32 -0.99 -25.60
N LYS A 22 -9.96 -0.26 -26.66
CA LYS A 22 -9.59 1.15 -26.61
C LYS A 22 -10.48 1.93 -27.54
N HIS A 23 -11.18 2.93 -27.01
CA HIS A 23 -11.97 3.87 -27.79
C HIS A 23 -12.11 5.18 -27.03
N ASP A 24 -12.20 6.27 -27.79
CA ASP A 24 -12.34 7.64 -27.28
C ASP A 24 -11.28 8.06 -26.23
N GLY A 25 -10.06 7.54 -26.33
CA GLY A 25 -8.97 7.83 -25.39
C GLY A 25 -9.10 7.17 -24.01
N HIS A 26 -10.07 6.27 -23.84
CA HIS A 26 -10.30 5.49 -22.62
C HIS A 26 -9.98 4.01 -22.88
N VAL A 27 -9.87 3.23 -21.80
CA VAL A 27 -9.69 1.77 -21.87
C VAL A 27 -10.83 1.07 -21.15
N TYR A 28 -11.42 0.08 -21.81
CA TYR A 28 -12.54 -0.69 -21.30
C TYR A 28 -12.17 -2.17 -21.24
N LEU A 29 -12.77 -2.87 -20.28
CA LEU A 29 -12.80 -4.32 -20.21
C LEU A 29 -14.10 -4.82 -20.89
N LEU A 30 -13.98 -5.27 -22.14
CA LEU A 30 -15.06 -5.86 -22.91
C LEU A 30 -15.28 -7.31 -22.48
N LYS A 31 -16.53 -7.68 -22.20
CA LYS A 31 -16.94 -8.99 -21.66
C LYS A 31 -17.99 -9.63 -22.55
N HIS A 32 -17.72 -10.84 -23.04
CA HIS A 32 -18.60 -11.58 -23.94
C HIS A 32 -19.53 -12.53 -23.17
N CYS A 33 -20.70 -12.03 -22.75
CA CYS A 33 -21.64 -12.82 -21.97
C CYS A 33 -22.68 -13.52 -22.87
N PRO A 34 -22.79 -14.87 -22.86
CA PRO A 34 -23.77 -15.58 -23.68
C PRO A 34 -25.22 -15.30 -23.26
N THR A 35 -25.44 -14.81 -22.03
CA THR A 35 -26.78 -14.52 -21.48
C THR A 35 -27.16 -13.05 -21.60
N CYS A 36 -26.22 -12.14 -21.35
CA CYS A 36 -26.50 -10.69 -21.29
C CYS A 36 -26.03 -9.92 -22.53
N GLY A 37 -25.35 -10.58 -23.47
CA GLY A 37 -24.65 -9.91 -24.56
C GLY A 37 -23.33 -9.26 -24.10
N ASP A 38 -22.69 -8.59 -25.04
CA ASP A 38 -21.45 -7.87 -24.79
C ASP A 38 -21.67 -6.70 -23.85
N ASN A 39 -20.77 -6.55 -22.88
CA ASN A 39 -20.81 -5.45 -21.93
C ASN A 39 -19.41 -4.95 -21.56
N GLU A 40 -19.31 -3.65 -21.36
CA GLU A 40 -18.06 -2.98 -21.04
C GLU A 40 -18.10 -2.36 -19.63
N SER A 41 -16.91 -2.26 -19.03
CA SER A 41 -16.61 -1.45 -17.85
C SER A 41 -15.32 -0.68 -18.10
N MET A 42 -15.31 0.63 -17.87
CA MET A 42 -14.10 1.43 -18.01
C MET A 42 -13.11 1.06 -16.91
N VAL A 43 -11.84 0.85 -17.29
CA VAL A 43 -10.75 0.51 -16.36
C VAL A 43 -9.63 1.56 -16.33
N ALA A 44 -9.59 2.47 -17.32
CA ALA A 44 -8.71 3.63 -17.31
C ALA A 44 -9.31 4.79 -18.10
N SER A 45 -9.21 6.01 -17.55
CA SER A 45 -9.71 7.22 -18.22
C SER A 45 -8.73 7.86 -19.20
N ASP A 46 -7.45 7.43 -19.18
CA ASP A 46 -6.39 7.93 -20.06
C ASP A 46 -5.62 6.75 -20.66
N GLU A 47 -5.94 6.43 -21.91
CA GLU A 47 -5.32 5.36 -22.69
C GLU A 47 -3.79 5.53 -22.79
N ALA A 48 -3.32 6.76 -22.97
CA ALA A 48 -1.90 7.04 -23.14
C ALA A 48 -1.13 6.79 -21.84
N ARG A 49 -1.66 7.19 -20.68
CA ARG A 49 -1.10 6.85 -19.35
C ARG A 49 -1.11 5.35 -19.13
N TRP A 50 -2.22 4.69 -19.44
CA TRP A 50 -2.37 3.25 -19.30
C TRP A 50 -1.32 2.49 -20.14
N GLN A 51 -1.16 2.86 -21.42
CA GLN A 51 -0.21 2.22 -22.33
C GLN A 51 1.24 2.44 -21.87
N ARG A 52 1.61 3.67 -21.48
CA ARG A 52 2.98 3.97 -20.99
C ARG A 52 3.37 3.09 -19.80
N LYS A 53 2.44 2.77 -18.90
CA LYS A 53 2.68 1.89 -17.76
C LYS A 53 2.97 0.46 -18.21
N ARG A 54 2.28 -0.05 -19.25
CA ARG A 54 2.56 -1.38 -19.83
C ARG A 54 3.89 -1.41 -20.55
N ASP A 55 4.17 -0.39 -21.36
CA ASP A 55 5.42 -0.26 -22.12
C ASP A 55 6.64 -0.20 -21.17
N PHE A 56 6.50 0.48 -20.02
CA PHE A 56 7.53 0.54 -18.99
C PHE A 56 7.98 -0.85 -18.52
N TRP A 57 7.03 -1.77 -18.38
CA TRP A 57 7.27 -3.14 -17.94
C TRP A 57 7.62 -4.11 -19.07
N GLY A 58 7.31 -3.76 -20.32
CA GLY A 58 7.15 -4.74 -21.39
C GLY A 58 6.07 -5.76 -21.03
N TYR A 59 4.96 -5.30 -20.46
CA TYR A 59 3.88 -6.16 -20.03
C TYR A 59 2.99 -6.52 -21.23
N GLU A 60 2.83 -7.82 -21.47
CA GLU A 60 1.89 -8.38 -22.43
C GLU A 60 0.77 -9.08 -21.66
N ASP A 61 -0.48 -8.85 -22.06
CA ASP A 61 -1.65 -9.46 -21.44
C ASP A 61 -1.54 -10.99 -21.56
N PRO A 62 -1.38 -11.72 -20.45
CA PRO A 62 -1.04 -13.12 -20.55
C PRO A 62 -2.30 -13.96 -20.82
N LYS A 63 -2.19 -14.94 -21.70
CA LYS A 63 -3.17 -16.04 -21.83
C LYS A 63 -3.06 -16.93 -20.59
N LYS A 64 -3.98 -16.82 -19.63
CA LYS A 64 -3.87 -17.44 -18.29
C LYS A 64 -5.07 -18.32 -17.92
N ASN A 65 -4.82 -19.25 -16.99
CA ASN A 65 -5.79 -20.24 -16.51
C ASN A 65 -6.52 -19.83 -15.22
N CYS A 66 -6.41 -18.57 -14.78
CA CYS A 66 -7.11 -18.11 -13.57
C CYS A 66 -8.63 -18.06 -13.84
N ASN A 67 -9.42 -18.69 -12.96
CA ASN A 67 -10.87 -18.78 -13.08
C ASN A 67 -11.61 -17.93 -12.03
N LEU A 68 -10.90 -17.07 -11.30
CA LEU A 68 -11.43 -16.21 -10.23
C LEU A 68 -12.21 -16.93 -9.11
N ARG A 69 -12.18 -18.27 -9.04
CA ARG A 69 -12.77 -19.07 -7.95
C ARG A 69 -11.79 -19.21 -6.79
N CYS A 70 -11.58 -18.10 -6.09
CA CYS A 70 -10.50 -18.00 -5.10
C CYS A 70 -10.66 -18.95 -3.90
N THR A 71 -11.89 -19.36 -3.55
CA THR A 71 -12.16 -20.33 -2.48
C THR A 71 -11.74 -21.76 -2.82
N GLU A 72 -11.68 -22.09 -4.11
CA GLU A 72 -11.26 -23.39 -4.65
C GLU A 72 -9.80 -23.37 -5.14
N CYS A 73 -9.15 -22.20 -5.06
CA CYS A 73 -7.81 -21.99 -5.60
C CYS A 73 -6.76 -22.73 -4.78
N ARG A 74 -5.95 -23.57 -5.45
CA ARG A 74 -4.81 -24.28 -4.85
C ARG A 74 -3.46 -23.64 -5.22
N LYS A 75 -3.47 -22.51 -5.92
CA LYS A 75 -2.24 -21.82 -6.30
C LYS A 75 -1.61 -21.19 -5.05
N PRO A 76 -0.31 -21.41 -4.78
CA PRO A 76 0.38 -20.70 -3.72
C PRO A 76 0.57 -19.24 -4.15
N HIS A 77 -0.33 -18.36 -3.68
CA HIS A 77 -0.08 -16.92 -3.70
C HIS A 77 1.06 -16.66 -2.70
N ASN A 78 2.16 -16.04 -3.14
CA ASN A 78 3.30 -15.68 -2.30
C ASN A 78 3.16 -14.21 -1.88
N PRO A 79 2.27 -13.86 -0.91
CA PRO A 79 1.94 -12.47 -0.62
C PRO A 79 3.13 -11.75 0.03
N THR A 80 3.31 -10.49 -0.36
CA THR A 80 4.17 -9.56 0.36
C THR A 80 3.39 -8.79 1.42
N ILE A 81 2.08 -8.64 1.23
CA ILE A 81 1.16 -8.00 2.16
C ILE A 81 -0.01 -8.94 2.44
N VAL A 82 -0.33 -9.11 3.71
CA VAL A 82 -1.52 -9.83 4.16
C VAL A 82 -2.38 -8.90 5.00
N LEU A 83 -3.62 -8.68 4.58
CA LEU A 83 -4.64 -7.96 5.34
C LEU A 83 -5.45 -8.95 6.17
N ILE A 84 -5.87 -8.51 7.35
CA ILE A 84 -6.74 -9.30 8.22
C ILE A 84 -7.85 -8.38 8.72
N ASP A 85 -9.10 -8.70 8.37
CA ASP A 85 -10.27 -8.06 8.96
C ASP A 85 -10.37 -8.52 10.42
N ILE A 86 -10.25 -7.59 11.37
CA ILE A 86 -10.24 -7.90 12.80
C ILE A 86 -11.57 -7.57 13.50
N THR A 87 -12.40 -6.75 12.87
CA THR A 87 -13.71 -6.35 13.37
C THR A 87 -14.52 -5.74 12.24
N ASN A 88 -15.85 -5.83 12.26
CA ASN A 88 -16.72 -4.99 11.44
C ASN A 88 -17.42 -3.89 12.25
N ARG A 89 -16.94 -3.59 13.47
CA ARG A 89 -17.38 -2.39 14.19
C ARG A 89 -16.64 -1.17 13.64
N CYS A 90 -17.32 -0.04 13.52
CA CYS A 90 -16.73 1.23 13.08
C CYS A 90 -17.35 2.41 13.83
N ASN A 91 -16.54 3.38 14.22
CA ASN A 91 -16.97 4.64 14.84
C ASN A 91 -17.19 5.76 13.80
N MET A 92 -17.30 5.41 12.52
CA MET A 92 -17.64 6.32 11.41
C MET A 92 -18.75 5.73 10.53
N GLY A 93 -19.42 6.61 9.81
CA GLY A 93 -20.56 6.30 8.94
C GLY A 93 -20.36 6.67 7.48
N CYS A 94 -19.19 6.42 6.92
CA CYS A 94 -18.83 6.91 5.59
C CYS A 94 -19.82 6.42 4.51
N PRO A 95 -20.39 7.31 3.68
CA PRO A 95 -21.21 6.90 2.54
C PRO A 95 -20.39 6.14 1.49
N ILE A 96 -19.15 6.58 1.23
CA ILE A 96 -18.19 5.95 0.28
C ILE A 96 -17.38 4.79 0.90
N CYS A 97 -17.92 4.11 1.92
CA CYS A 97 -17.14 3.09 2.63
C CYS A 97 -16.89 1.89 1.72
N ILE A 98 -15.63 1.69 1.32
CA ILE A 98 -15.26 0.54 0.48
C ILE A 98 -15.61 -0.81 1.11
N ALA A 99 -15.56 -0.87 2.44
CA ALA A 99 -15.86 -2.07 3.18
C ALA A 99 -17.38 -2.30 3.37
N ASN A 100 -18.23 -1.35 2.97
CA ASN A 100 -19.68 -1.33 3.21
C ASN A 100 -20.12 -1.93 4.56
N ILE A 101 -19.41 -1.56 5.63
CA ILE A 101 -19.54 -2.21 6.95
C ILE A 101 -20.99 -2.18 7.47
N ARG A 102 -21.70 -1.06 7.26
CA ARG A 102 -23.09 -0.89 7.70
C ARG A 102 -24.07 -1.83 6.97
N GLY A 103 -23.76 -2.24 5.74
CA GLY A 103 -24.61 -3.13 4.95
C GLY A 103 -24.46 -4.62 5.29
N MET A 104 -23.49 -5.01 6.13
CA MET A 104 -23.21 -6.43 6.39
C MET A 104 -24.35 -7.15 7.13
N GLY A 105 -25.04 -6.48 8.05
CA GLY A 105 -26.21 -7.03 8.77
C GLY A 105 -25.89 -8.12 9.81
N PHE A 106 -24.63 -8.25 10.24
CA PHE A 106 -24.21 -9.13 11.35
C PHE A 106 -23.00 -8.53 12.07
N GLU A 107 -22.68 -9.04 13.24
CA GLU A 107 -21.49 -8.62 13.98
C GLU A 107 -20.32 -9.60 13.78
N TYR A 108 -19.14 -9.05 13.51
CA TYR A 108 -17.89 -9.77 13.40
C TYR A 108 -16.86 -9.11 14.32
N ASN A 109 -16.52 -9.79 15.42
CA ASN A 109 -15.48 -9.36 16.35
C ASN A 109 -14.81 -10.56 17.04
N PRO A 110 -14.05 -11.40 16.32
CA PRO A 110 -13.51 -12.66 16.87
C PRO A 110 -12.53 -12.46 18.04
N PRO A 111 -12.29 -13.49 18.86
CA PRO A 111 -11.30 -13.48 19.96
C PRO A 111 -9.86 -13.59 19.45
N LEU A 112 -8.88 -13.25 20.29
CA LEU A 112 -7.44 -13.33 19.95
C LEU A 112 -7.00 -14.71 19.45
N ALA A 113 -7.59 -15.79 19.97
CA ALA A 113 -7.29 -17.17 19.56
C ALA A 113 -7.53 -17.44 18.06
N TYR A 114 -8.50 -16.76 17.44
CA TYR A 114 -8.72 -16.83 15.99
C TYR A 114 -7.54 -16.23 15.22
N PHE A 115 -7.07 -15.05 15.65
CA PHE A 115 -5.96 -14.37 14.99
C PHE A 115 -4.62 -15.07 15.21
N GLU A 116 -4.44 -15.73 16.36
CA GLU A 116 -3.25 -16.56 16.62
C GLU A 116 -3.07 -17.65 15.57
N LYS A 117 -4.13 -18.36 15.19
CA LYS A 117 -4.10 -19.37 14.12
C LYS A 117 -3.63 -18.78 12.80
N ILE A 118 -4.12 -17.59 12.45
CA ILE A 118 -3.70 -16.88 11.24
C ILE A 118 -2.21 -16.52 11.33
N PHE A 119 -1.76 -15.96 12.45
CA PHE A 119 -0.34 -15.60 12.62
C PHE A 119 0.58 -16.82 12.57
N GLN A 120 0.19 -17.96 13.15
CA GLN A 120 0.91 -19.24 13.06
C GLN A 120 1.04 -19.75 11.62
N ALA A 121 0.04 -19.55 10.78
CA ALA A 121 0.12 -19.91 9.37
C ALA A 121 1.04 -18.94 8.60
N LEU A 122 0.87 -17.63 8.81
CA LEU A 122 1.65 -16.59 8.12
C LEU A 122 3.14 -16.61 8.48
N CYS A 123 3.50 -17.05 9.68
CA CYS A 123 4.91 -17.09 10.11
C CYS A 123 5.74 -18.15 9.36
N ARG A 124 5.07 -19.12 8.72
CA ARG A 124 5.68 -20.18 7.90
C ARG A 124 6.01 -19.73 6.48
N LEU A 125 5.52 -18.57 6.05
CA LEU A 125 5.84 -18.00 4.74
C LEU A 125 7.27 -17.42 4.74
N ASP A 126 8.00 -17.63 3.65
CA ASP A 126 9.31 -17.03 3.42
C ASP A 126 9.38 -16.35 2.05
N PRO A 127 9.61 -15.02 1.97
CA PRO A 127 9.72 -14.09 3.10
C PRO A 127 8.39 -13.92 3.86
N LYS A 128 8.47 -13.73 5.17
CA LYS A 128 7.30 -13.37 6.00
C LYS A 128 6.63 -12.09 5.47
N PRO A 129 5.29 -12.06 5.32
CA PRO A 129 4.58 -10.89 4.82
C PRO A 129 4.53 -9.75 5.85
N LEU A 130 4.26 -8.53 5.36
CA LEU A 130 3.73 -7.45 6.19
C LEU A 130 2.26 -7.73 6.47
N VAL A 131 1.89 -7.82 7.75
CA VAL A 131 0.50 -7.96 8.16
C VAL A 131 -0.12 -6.58 8.41
N GLN A 132 -1.30 -6.35 7.84
CA GLN A 132 -2.09 -5.14 8.04
C GLN A 132 -3.39 -5.50 8.75
N LEU A 133 -3.53 -5.05 9.98
CA LEU A 133 -4.78 -5.17 10.72
C LEU A 133 -5.74 -4.10 10.19
N ILE A 134 -6.86 -4.54 9.63
CA ILE A 134 -7.92 -3.73 9.02
C ILE A 134 -9.28 -4.24 9.53
N GLY A 135 -10.39 -3.68 9.05
CA GLY A 135 -11.75 -4.08 9.34
C GLY A 135 -12.69 -2.91 9.10
N GLY A 136 -13.67 -2.75 9.97
CA GLY A 136 -14.35 -1.48 10.16
C GLY A 136 -13.37 -0.43 10.68
N GLU A 137 -13.15 -0.40 11.99
CA GLU A 137 -12.13 0.45 12.59
C GLU A 137 -11.34 -0.32 13.65
N PRO A 138 -10.08 -0.73 13.37
CA PRO A 138 -9.27 -1.49 14.32
C PRO A 138 -9.14 -0.85 15.70
N THR A 139 -9.10 0.48 15.76
CA THR A 139 -8.96 1.20 17.04
C THR A 139 -10.23 1.17 17.89
N VAL A 140 -11.35 0.58 17.47
CA VAL A 140 -12.48 0.32 18.40
C VAL A 140 -12.26 -0.93 19.27
N ARG A 141 -11.27 -1.77 18.94
CA ARG A 141 -10.91 -2.93 19.75
C ARG A 141 -10.03 -2.50 20.94
N HIS A 142 -10.37 -2.99 22.12
CA HIS A 142 -9.57 -2.76 23.33
C HIS A 142 -8.28 -3.59 23.34
N ASP A 143 -8.30 -4.77 22.72
CA ASP A 143 -7.19 -5.73 22.64
C ASP A 143 -6.30 -5.52 21.39
N LEU A 144 -6.41 -4.38 20.69
CA LEU A 144 -5.63 -4.11 19.47
C LEU A 144 -4.12 -4.19 19.72
N LEU A 145 -3.63 -3.58 20.81
CA LEU A 145 -2.20 -3.61 21.14
C LEU A 145 -1.73 -5.03 21.50
N ASP A 146 -2.57 -5.84 22.11
CA ASP A 146 -2.25 -7.23 22.42
C ASP A 146 -2.20 -8.09 21.16
N MET A 147 -3.10 -7.85 20.20
CA MET A 147 -3.04 -8.47 18.87
C MET A 147 -1.75 -8.09 18.12
N VAL A 148 -1.29 -6.83 18.23
CA VAL A 148 -0.01 -6.40 17.66
C VAL A 148 1.17 -7.11 18.33
N LYS A 149 1.17 -7.23 19.67
CA LYS A 149 2.22 -7.96 20.41
C LYS A 149 2.23 -9.43 20.00
N LEU A 150 1.06 -10.06 19.93
CA LEU A 150 0.88 -11.45 19.54
C LEU A 150 1.42 -11.70 18.12
N GLY A 151 1.05 -10.90 17.13
CA GLY A 151 1.61 -11.07 15.78
C GLY A 151 3.14 -10.97 15.73
N ARG A 152 3.74 -10.11 16.57
CA ARG A 152 5.19 -9.95 16.67
C ARG A 152 5.91 -11.12 17.33
N THR A 153 5.28 -11.88 18.24
CA THR A 153 5.91 -13.08 18.82
C THR A 153 6.17 -14.15 17.75
N TYR A 154 5.38 -14.16 16.67
CA TYR A 154 5.56 -14.99 15.48
C TYR A 154 6.57 -14.41 14.46
N GLY A 155 7.28 -13.34 14.81
CA GLY A 155 8.25 -12.68 13.93
C GLY A 155 7.62 -11.92 12.75
N LEU A 156 6.31 -11.68 12.78
CA LEU A 156 5.60 -10.92 11.75
C LEU A 156 5.76 -9.42 11.99
N LYS A 157 5.80 -8.67 10.90
CA LYS A 157 5.70 -7.21 10.95
C LYS A 157 4.24 -6.83 10.91
N ILE A 158 3.80 -6.05 11.90
CA ILE A 158 2.41 -5.63 12.04
C ILE A 158 2.28 -4.13 11.80
N SER A 159 1.31 -3.76 10.97
CA SER A 159 0.83 -2.39 10.75
C SER A 159 -0.67 -2.33 10.93
N VAL A 160 -1.20 -1.13 11.17
CA VAL A 160 -2.63 -0.92 11.42
C VAL A 160 -3.18 0.08 10.40
N ILE A 161 -4.31 -0.26 9.78
CA ILE A 161 -5.09 0.63 8.92
C ILE A 161 -6.25 1.19 9.74
N THR A 162 -6.29 2.51 9.94
CA THR A 162 -7.28 3.17 10.82
C THR A 162 -7.87 4.42 10.15
N ASN A 163 -9.10 4.78 10.49
CA ASN A 163 -9.68 6.07 10.15
C ASN A 163 -9.03 7.23 10.93
N GLY A 164 -8.28 6.95 12.00
CA GLY A 164 -7.50 7.93 12.74
C GLY A 164 -8.27 8.73 13.81
N LEU A 165 -9.59 8.54 13.99
CA LEU A 165 -10.37 9.30 14.98
C LEU A 165 -9.88 9.09 16.41
N ARG A 166 -9.56 7.85 16.80
CA ARG A 166 -9.09 7.54 18.16
C ARG A 166 -7.69 8.09 18.43
N LEU A 167 -6.95 8.55 17.42
CA LEU A 167 -5.66 9.21 17.61
C LEU A 167 -5.79 10.60 18.25
N ALA A 168 -7.00 11.18 18.24
CA ALA A 168 -7.30 12.44 18.94
C ALA A 168 -7.21 12.31 20.47
N ASP A 169 -7.41 11.09 20.98
CA ASP A 169 -7.08 10.73 22.35
C ASP A 169 -5.56 10.64 22.47
N GLU A 170 -5.00 11.55 23.26
CA GLU A 170 -3.56 11.76 23.36
C GLU A 170 -2.86 10.58 24.04
N GLU A 171 -3.45 10.02 25.09
CA GLU A 171 -2.89 8.88 25.82
C GLU A 171 -2.88 7.64 24.93
N TYR A 172 -4.00 7.36 24.26
CA TYR A 172 -4.09 6.24 23.34
C TYR A 172 -3.13 6.37 22.15
N CYS A 173 -3.01 7.58 21.58
CA CYS A 173 -2.06 7.84 20.51
C CYS A 173 -0.60 7.63 20.98
N LYS A 174 -0.27 8.08 22.19
CA LYS A 174 1.04 7.88 22.80
C LYS A 174 1.35 6.39 22.97
N GLU A 175 0.42 5.58 23.50
CA GLU A 175 0.60 4.13 23.64
C GLU A 175 0.89 3.43 22.31
N LEU A 176 0.11 3.75 21.26
CA LEU A 176 0.36 3.23 19.90
C LEU A 176 1.73 3.64 19.36
N CYS A 177 2.16 4.88 19.62
CA CYS A 177 3.48 5.38 19.21
C CYS A 177 4.61 4.67 19.95
N GLU A 178 4.47 4.44 21.25
CA GLU A 178 5.44 3.71 22.08
C GLU A 178 5.59 2.25 21.66
N ALA A 179 4.48 1.63 21.25
CA ALA A 179 4.49 0.30 20.62
C ALA A 179 5.16 0.28 19.23
N ARG A 180 5.56 1.44 18.68
CA ARG A 180 6.21 1.59 17.35
C ARG A 180 5.43 0.90 16.23
N VAL A 181 4.10 1.00 16.27
CA VAL A 181 3.23 0.43 15.23
C VAL A 181 3.18 1.39 14.05
N ARG A 182 3.46 0.91 12.84
CA ARG A 182 3.26 1.74 11.65
C ARG A 182 1.76 1.85 11.37
N LEU A 183 1.25 3.08 11.41
CA LEU A 183 -0.10 3.41 11.02
C LEU A 183 -0.20 3.76 9.53
N ARG A 184 -1.28 3.31 8.91
CA ARG A 184 -1.83 3.88 7.69
C ARG A 184 -3.18 4.48 8.07
N PHE A 185 -3.28 5.81 8.09
CA PHE A 185 -4.47 6.46 8.65
C PHE A 185 -5.18 7.36 7.66
N GLY A 186 -6.51 7.38 7.73
CA GLY A 186 -7.35 8.17 6.83
C GLY A 186 -7.27 9.66 7.11
N LEU A 187 -6.87 10.48 6.12
CA LEU A 187 -6.92 11.93 6.17
C LEU A 187 -7.18 12.47 4.76
N ASP A 188 -8.25 13.25 4.59
CA ASP A 188 -8.70 13.71 3.27
C ASP A 188 -8.34 15.18 2.98
N GLY A 189 -7.89 15.91 4.00
CA GLY A 189 -7.55 17.34 3.93
C GLY A 189 -7.89 18.06 5.24
N ARG A 190 -7.70 19.39 5.26
CA ARG A 190 -7.97 20.26 6.44
C ARG A 190 -9.34 20.93 6.40
N SER A 191 -10.13 20.76 5.34
CA SER A 191 -11.48 21.33 5.23
C SER A 191 -12.56 20.40 5.80
N PRO A 192 -13.42 20.86 6.74
CA PRO A 192 -14.57 20.10 7.22
C PRO A 192 -15.57 19.69 6.13
N GLU A 193 -15.67 20.46 5.02
CA GLU A 193 -16.57 20.19 3.89
C GLU A 193 -16.32 18.80 3.29
N ILE A 194 -15.04 18.41 3.15
CA ILE A 194 -14.61 17.11 2.62
C ILE A 194 -15.18 15.97 3.47
N TYR A 195 -15.16 16.13 4.79
CA TYR A 195 -15.66 15.12 5.72
C TYR A 195 -17.18 15.06 5.76
N GLY A 196 -17.83 16.20 5.53
CA GLY A 196 -19.28 16.28 5.29
C GLY A 196 -19.69 15.41 4.11
N CYS A 197 -19.04 15.57 2.95
CA CYS A 197 -19.41 14.82 1.75
C CYS A 197 -18.92 13.37 1.74
N MET A 198 -17.66 13.10 2.16
CA MET A 198 -17.05 11.76 2.01
C MET A 198 -17.15 10.89 3.27
N ARG A 199 -17.30 11.47 4.46
CA ARG A 199 -17.09 10.73 5.72
C ARG A 199 -18.32 10.68 6.63
N GLY A 200 -19.44 11.23 6.17
CA GLY A 200 -20.73 11.22 6.88
C GLY A 200 -20.85 12.29 7.96
N GLY A 201 -19.94 13.25 8.03
CA GLY A 201 -20.08 14.40 8.93
C GLY A 201 -18.81 15.27 9.06
N PRO A 202 -18.95 16.61 9.16
CA PRO A 202 -17.81 17.54 9.21
C PRO A 202 -16.96 17.42 10.48
N GLY A 203 -17.53 16.94 11.59
CA GLY A 203 -16.86 16.83 12.89
C GLY A 203 -15.70 15.83 12.95
N ALA A 204 -15.49 15.01 11.91
CA ALA A 204 -14.32 14.15 11.82
C ALA A 204 -13.02 14.94 11.57
N CYS A 205 -13.10 16.12 10.96
CA CYS A 205 -11.94 16.92 10.57
C CYS A 205 -11.07 17.28 11.78
N GLU A 206 -11.65 17.96 12.78
CA GLU A 206 -10.94 18.44 13.96
C GLU A 206 -10.23 17.29 14.70
N LYS A 207 -10.94 16.17 14.91
CA LYS A 207 -10.38 14.98 15.57
C LYS A 207 -9.19 14.40 14.79
N LYS A 208 -9.29 14.30 13.46
CA LYS A 208 -8.19 13.79 12.63
C LYS A 208 -6.97 14.71 12.66
N LEU A 209 -7.17 16.03 12.62
CA LEU A 209 -6.08 17.00 12.73
C LEU A 209 -5.42 16.97 14.12
N LYS A 210 -6.22 16.85 15.19
CA LYS A 210 -5.71 16.61 16.55
C LYS A 210 -4.90 15.31 16.62
N GLY A 211 -5.39 14.24 15.99
CA GLY A 211 -4.68 12.97 15.88
C GLY A 211 -3.34 13.09 15.16
N LEU A 212 -3.28 13.84 14.05
CA LEU A 212 -2.04 14.14 13.34
C LEU A 212 -1.06 14.93 14.21
N ALA A 213 -1.54 15.93 14.96
CA ALA A 213 -0.73 16.69 15.90
C ALA A 213 -0.16 15.78 17.02
N ASN A 214 -0.97 14.87 17.57
CA ASN A 214 -0.51 13.88 18.55
C ASN A 214 0.57 12.96 17.96
N LEU A 215 0.38 12.45 16.72
CA LEU A 215 1.41 11.68 16.03
C LEU A 215 2.70 12.50 15.85
N ALA A 216 2.58 13.77 15.44
CA ALA A 216 3.68 14.69 15.30
C ALA A 216 4.38 15.02 16.62
N LYS A 217 3.74 14.81 17.77
CA LYS A 217 4.34 14.96 19.11
C LYS A 217 5.06 13.68 19.55
N TYR A 218 4.40 12.52 19.46
CA TYR A 218 4.86 11.29 20.10
C TYR A 218 5.61 10.33 19.17
N SER A 219 5.26 10.30 17.88
CA SER A 219 5.82 9.30 16.98
C SER A 219 7.30 9.54 16.66
N ARG A 220 8.03 8.43 16.64
CA ARG A 220 9.45 8.34 16.26
C ARG A 220 9.68 7.57 14.97
N ILE A 221 8.60 7.09 14.35
CA ILE A 221 8.61 6.44 13.05
C ILE A 221 7.70 7.20 12.09
N LYS A 222 7.81 6.90 10.80
CA LYS A 222 6.94 7.50 9.79
C LYS A 222 5.71 6.63 9.51
N HIS A 223 4.66 7.29 9.06
CA HIS A 223 3.33 6.76 8.80
C HIS A 223 2.88 7.11 7.38
N THR A 224 1.81 6.44 6.95
CA THR A 224 1.18 6.68 5.65
C THR A 224 -0.17 7.34 5.86
N ILE A 225 -0.45 8.40 5.10
CA ILE A 225 -1.81 8.93 4.96
C ILE A 225 -2.51 8.14 3.86
N LEU A 226 -3.74 7.69 4.14
CA LEU A 226 -4.66 7.14 3.15
C LEU A 226 -5.72 8.19 2.85
N CYS A 227 -5.97 8.45 1.58
CA CYS A 227 -7.03 9.35 1.12
C CYS A 227 -7.80 8.68 -0.02
N CYS A 228 -9.13 8.76 0.02
CA CYS A 228 -9.93 8.38 -1.13
C CYS A 228 -9.86 9.54 -2.13
N ALA A 229 -9.43 9.28 -3.36
CA ALA A 229 -9.48 10.24 -4.45
C ALA A 229 -10.81 10.06 -5.19
N ALA A 230 -11.60 11.11 -5.27
CA ALA A 230 -12.90 11.12 -5.91
C ALA A 230 -12.98 12.32 -6.86
N ARG A 231 -12.85 12.06 -8.15
CA ARG A 231 -12.84 13.05 -9.24
C ARG A 231 -14.16 13.82 -9.27
N GLY A 232 -14.08 15.14 -9.38
CA GLY A 232 -15.21 16.06 -9.26
C GLY A 232 -15.70 16.30 -7.82
N ILE A 233 -15.17 15.59 -6.83
CA ILE A 233 -15.63 15.68 -5.43
C ILE A 233 -14.57 16.33 -4.56
N ASN A 234 -13.35 15.75 -4.49
CA ASN A 234 -12.31 16.22 -3.57
C ASN A 234 -11.01 16.71 -4.21
N ASP A 235 -10.97 16.83 -5.53
CA ASP A 235 -9.83 17.29 -6.33
C ASP A 235 -9.26 18.61 -5.82
N LYS A 236 -10.15 19.57 -5.53
CA LYS A 236 -9.79 20.93 -5.10
C LYS A 236 -9.01 20.97 -3.79
N TRP A 237 -8.99 19.88 -3.01
CA TRP A 237 -8.26 19.80 -1.74
C TRP A 237 -7.01 18.92 -1.79
N ILE A 238 -6.67 18.30 -2.92
CA ILE A 238 -5.45 17.50 -3.02
C ILE A 238 -4.20 18.34 -2.75
N ALA A 239 -4.18 19.60 -3.21
CA ALA A 239 -3.08 20.53 -2.93
C ALA A 239 -2.91 20.80 -1.42
N ASP A 240 -4.02 21.05 -0.71
CA ASP A 240 -4.05 21.24 0.74
C ASP A 240 -3.56 19.98 1.49
N LEU A 241 -3.96 18.79 1.03
CA LEU A 241 -3.51 17.53 1.62
C LEU A 241 -2.00 17.30 1.41
N VAL A 242 -1.47 17.63 0.24
CA VAL A 242 -0.02 17.56 -0.03
C VAL A 242 0.75 18.55 0.84
N GLU A 243 0.23 19.77 1.03
CA GLU A 243 0.83 20.76 1.93
C GLU A 243 0.80 20.26 3.39
N CYS A 244 -0.32 19.70 3.85
CA CYS A 244 -0.41 19.08 5.17
C CYS A 244 0.64 17.96 5.35
N CYS A 245 0.89 17.14 4.32
CA CYS A 245 1.96 16.15 4.33
C CYS A 245 3.35 16.79 4.44
N HIS A 246 3.55 17.96 3.81
CA HIS A 246 4.82 18.70 3.85
C HIS A 246 5.11 19.24 5.24
N GLU A 247 4.13 19.90 5.85
CA GLU A 247 4.22 20.40 7.23
C GLU A 247 4.54 19.26 8.22
N ASN A 248 4.01 18.07 7.95
CA ASN A 248 4.15 16.89 8.80
C ASN A 248 5.20 15.87 8.29
N ASN A 249 6.13 16.28 7.43
CA ASN A 249 7.13 15.39 6.80
C ASN A 249 8.04 14.64 7.79
N ARG A 250 8.07 15.03 9.07
CA ARG A 250 8.79 14.32 10.13
C ARG A 250 8.15 12.97 10.44
N VAL A 251 6.83 12.89 10.39
CA VAL A 251 6.03 11.71 10.75
C VAL A 251 5.28 11.11 9.56
N ILE A 252 5.23 11.78 8.42
CA ILE A 252 4.66 11.26 7.17
C ILE A 252 5.77 10.87 6.19
N GLU A 253 5.66 9.68 5.61
CA GLU A 253 6.53 9.21 4.50
C GLU A 253 5.79 9.04 3.18
N GLN A 254 4.48 8.84 3.22
CA GLN A 254 3.71 8.50 2.05
C GLN A 254 2.28 9.05 2.13
N LEU A 255 1.81 9.53 0.98
CA LEU A 255 0.40 9.73 0.68
C LEU A 255 -0.03 8.59 -0.26
N ALA A 256 -1.00 7.79 0.16
CA ALA A 256 -1.59 6.72 -0.62
C ALA A 256 -3.01 7.12 -1.01
N LEU A 257 -3.23 7.32 -2.31
CA LEU A 257 -4.54 7.61 -2.88
C LEU A 257 -5.21 6.32 -3.31
N LEU A 258 -6.48 6.19 -2.95
CA LEU A 258 -7.37 5.10 -3.36
C LEU A 258 -8.45 5.73 -4.25
N PRO A 259 -8.48 5.45 -5.56
CA PRO A 259 -9.58 5.88 -6.40
C PRO A 259 -10.93 5.43 -5.83
N LEU A 260 -11.95 6.27 -5.96
CA LEU A 260 -13.30 5.97 -5.49
C LEU A 260 -13.87 4.78 -6.26
N ALA A 261 -14.26 3.72 -5.53
CA ALA A 261 -14.88 2.52 -6.08
C ALA A 261 -16.30 2.35 -5.51
N GLU A 262 -17.30 2.18 -6.37
CA GLU A 262 -18.73 2.13 -6.06
C GLU A 262 -19.15 0.79 -5.45
N THR A 263 -18.71 0.57 -4.23
CA THR A 263 -18.91 -0.69 -3.47
C THR A 263 -20.07 -0.62 -2.47
N TRP A 264 -20.87 0.45 -2.55
CA TRP A 264 -22.05 0.69 -1.74
C TRP A 264 -23.34 0.31 -2.48
N GLU A 265 -24.46 0.28 -1.77
CA GLU A 265 -25.79 0.08 -2.37
C GLU A 265 -26.16 1.24 -3.31
N GLU A 266 -26.74 0.93 -4.46
CA GLU A 266 -27.17 1.93 -5.45
C GLU A 266 -27.99 3.05 -4.80
N GLY A 267 -27.70 4.31 -5.17
CA GLY A 267 -28.36 5.49 -4.64
C GLY A 267 -27.84 5.99 -3.27
N ARG A 268 -27.01 5.22 -2.55
CA ARG A 268 -26.47 5.65 -1.25
C ARG A 268 -25.46 6.81 -1.35
N PHE A 269 -24.68 6.81 -2.40
CA PHE A 269 -23.77 7.90 -2.74
C PHE A 269 -23.77 8.04 -4.25
N LYS A 270 -24.03 9.25 -4.74
CA LYS A 270 -24.10 9.53 -6.17
C LYS A 270 -22.80 10.20 -6.60
N THR A 271 -22.15 9.61 -7.58
CA THR A 271 -21.01 10.18 -8.29
C THR A 271 -21.45 10.43 -9.73
N GLU A 272 -20.98 11.52 -10.32
CA GLU A 272 -21.19 11.81 -11.74
C GLU A 272 -20.01 11.33 -12.60
N VAL A 273 -18.89 10.98 -11.96
CA VAL A 273 -17.62 10.63 -12.62
C VAL A 273 -16.99 9.44 -11.92
N GLN A 274 -16.86 8.33 -12.63
CA GLN A 274 -16.07 7.20 -12.18
C GLN A 274 -14.62 7.66 -12.01
N THR A 275 -14.04 7.43 -10.84
CA THR A 275 -12.65 7.83 -10.57
C THR A 275 -11.71 6.67 -10.85
N THR A 276 -10.98 6.74 -11.96
CA THR A 276 -9.94 5.76 -12.27
C THR A 276 -8.63 6.12 -11.57
N ARG A 277 -7.64 5.24 -11.69
CA ARG A 277 -6.29 5.51 -11.19
C ARG A 277 -5.67 6.71 -11.91
N GLU A 278 -5.87 6.80 -13.22
CA GLU A 278 -5.35 7.88 -14.07
C GLU A 278 -5.92 9.24 -13.66
N ASP A 279 -7.19 9.28 -13.22
CA ASP A 279 -7.80 10.47 -12.64
C ASP A 279 -7.12 10.87 -11.33
N ALA A 280 -6.88 9.91 -10.42
CA ALA A 280 -6.17 10.20 -9.17
C ALA A 280 -4.71 10.64 -9.42
N GLU A 281 -4.04 10.13 -10.46
CA GLU A 281 -2.73 10.63 -10.90
C GLU A 281 -2.83 12.08 -11.40
N ALA A 282 -3.85 12.41 -12.20
CA ALA A 282 -4.10 13.75 -12.73
C ALA A 282 -4.44 14.75 -11.62
N MET A 283 -5.27 14.36 -10.64
CA MET A 283 -5.56 15.18 -9.45
C MET A 283 -4.28 15.59 -8.70
N VAL A 284 -3.31 14.69 -8.59
CA VAL A 284 -2.00 15.03 -8.00
C VAL A 284 -1.23 15.97 -8.90
N GLU A 285 -1.14 15.69 -10.20
CA GLU A 285 -0.44 16.54 -11.16
C GLU A 285 -0.97 17.98 -11.16
N GLU A 286 -2.29 18.15 -11.21
CA GLU A 286 -3.02 19.43 -11.14
C GLU A 286 -2.75 20.16 -9.81
N SER A 287 -2.57 19.42 -8.71
CA SER A 287 -2.31 19.99 -7.38
C SER A 287 -0.88 20.53 -7.21
N ILE A 288 0.06 20.13 -8.06
CA ILE A 288 1.47 20.49 -7.93
C ILE A 288 1.82 21.66 -8.86
N PRO A 289 2.38 22.75 -8.32
CA PRO A 289 2.81 23.89 -9.12
C PRO A 289 3.73 23.48 -10.28
N GLY A 290 3.36 23.87 -11.50
CA GLY A 290 4.09 23.56 -12.73
C GLY A 290 3.70 22.26 -13.41
N GLY A 291 2.85 21.41 -12.83
CA GLY A 291 2.16 20.31 -13.53
C GLY A 291 3.07 19.26 -14.18
N GLN A 292 4.34 19.12 -13.74
CA GLN A 292 5.30 18.17 -14.33
C GLN A 292 5.43 16.90 -13.49
N VAL A 293 4.32 16.35 -13.00
CA VAL A 293 4.32 15.17 -12.13
C VAL A 293 4.15 13.93 -12.99
N GLU A 294 5.18 13.10 -13.06
CA GLU A 294 5.09 11.81 -13.75
C GLU A 294 4.88 10.68 -12.76
N PHE A 295 3.93 9.82 -13.09
CA PHE A 295 3.69 8.56 -12.41
C PHE A 295 4.35 7.42 -13.15
N VAL A 296 4.94 6.49 -12.39
CA VAL A 296 5.55 5.27 -12.89
C VAL A 296 5.01 4.08 -12.10
N PRO A 297 4.95 2.88 -12.68
CA PRO A 297 4.47 1.72 -11.94
C PRO A 297 5.33 1.44 -10.71
N ALA A 298 4.74 1.29 -9.52
CA ALA A 298 5.57 1.30 -8.30
C ALA A 298 6.40 0.02 -8.09
N GLY A 299 6.02 -1.06 -8.78
CA GLY A 299 6.66 -2.35 -8.65
C GLY A 299 8.14 -2.38 -9.00
N PHE A 300 8.65 -1.45 -9.83
CA PHE A 300 10.01 -1.55 -10.40
C PHE A 300 11.08 -1.51 -9.30
N ILE A 301 10.76 -0.94 -8.14
CA ILE A 301 11.68 -0.89 -7.00
C ILE A 301 11.94 -2.31 -6.45
N GLN A 302 11.10 -3.31 -6.70
CA GLN A 302 11.44 -4.69 -6.34
C GLN A 302 12.70 -5.19 -7.04
N GLU A 303 12.98 -4.72 -8.25
CA GLU A 303 14.22 -5.11 -8.91
C GLU A 303 15.45 -4.64 -8.13
N LEU A 304 15.31 -3.57 -7.33
CA LEU A 304 16.34 -3.04 -6.44
C LEU A 304 16.42 -3.75 -5.09
N ARG A 305 15.47 -4.62 -4.75
CA ARG A 305 15.39 -5.27 -3.43
C ARG A 305 16.67 -6.04 -3.05
N PRO A 306 17.26 -6.87 -3.93
CA PRO A 306 18.50 -7.56 -3.61
C PRO A 306 19.59 -6.55 -3.22
N LEU A 307 19.81 -5.55 -4.08
CA LEU A 307 20.81 -4.52 -3.86
C LEU A 307 20.58 -3.74 -2.55
N TYR A 308 19.34 -3.30 -2.29
CA TYR A 308 19.01 -2.58 -1.07
C TYR A 308 19.30 -3.42 0.19
N THR A 309 18.97 -4.72 0.14
CA THR A 309 19.22 -5.64 1.25
C THR A 309 20.71 -5.72 1.56
N PHE A 310 21.57 -5.81 0.54
CA PHE A 310 23.03 -5.77 0.71
C PHE A 310 23.55 -4.43 1.23
N LEU A 311 22.99 -3.30 0.77
CA LEU A 311 23.44 -1.96 1.14
C LEU A 311 23.10 -1.60 2.59
N THR A 312 21.92 -2.02 3.06
CA THR A 312 21.34 -1.57 4.33
C THR A 312 21.34 -2.64 5.42
N GLY A 313 21.56 -3.91 5.07
CA GLY A 313 21.40 -5.04 6.00
C GLY A 313 19.95 -5.24 6.46
N ARG A 314 18.99 -4.55 5.84
CA ARG A 314 17.56 -4.65 6.15
C ARG A 314 16.86 -5.38 5.01
N SER A 315 16.04 -6.38 5.35
CA SER A 315 15.06 -6.92 4.40
C SER A 315 14.09 -5.80 4.00
N THR A 316 14.04 -5.42 2.72
CA THR A 316 12.99 -4.52 2.21
C THR A 316 11.65 -5.23 2.30
N SER A 317 10.86 -4.93 3.32
CA SER A 317 9.53 -5.53 3.43
C SER A 317 8.43 -4.55 3.82
N GLU A 318 8.69 -3.24 3.85
CA GLU A 318 7.69 -2.30 4.39
C GLU A 318 7.21 -1.25 3.38
N SER A 319 7.91 -1.08 2.26
CA SER A 319 7.69 0.05 1.37
C SER A 319 7.54 -0.34 -0.09
N LEU A 320 6.94 -1.50 -0.39
CA LEU A 320 6.67 -1.97 -1.76
C LEU A 320 5.45 -2.86 -1.76
N MET A 321 4.34 -2.40 -2.33
CA MET A 321 3.03 -2.92 -1.97
C MET A 321 2.62 -4.12 -2.81
N PHE A 322 2.90 -4.08 -4.12
CA PHE A 322 2.44 -5.13 -5.04
C PHE A 322 3.54 -5.74 -5.87
N ALA A 323 4.75 -5.20 -5.78
CA ALA A 323 5.96 -5.87 -6.17
C ALA A 323 6.03 -6.24 -7.67
N GLY A 324 5.47 -5.37 -8.52
CA GLY A 324 5.52 -5.52 -9.99
C GLY A 324 4.60 -6.59 -10.55
N VAL A 325 3.57 -6.98 -9.79
CA VAL A 325 2.65 -8.06 -10.19
C VAL A 325 1.83 -7.73 -11.44
N HIS A 326 1.32 -6.51 -11.54
CA HIS A 326 0.51 -6.05 -12.65
C HIS A 326 0.72 -4.55 -12.84
N PRO A 327 0.76 -4.03 -14.09
CA PRO A 327 0.85 -2.59 -14.35
C PRO A 327 -0.27 -1.81 -13.68
N ASP A 328 -1.44 -2.43 -13.48
CA ASP A 328 -2.60 -1.78 -12.88
C ASP A 328 -2.62 -1.79 -11.34
N CYS A 329 -1.79 -2.60 -10.68
CA CYS A 329 -1.87 -2.77 -9.22
C CYS A 329 -1.26 -1.61 -8.41
N GLU A 330 -0.28 -0.88 -8.95
CA GLU A 330 0.31 0.27 -8.25
C GLU A 330 1.05 1.21 -9.20
N THR A 331 0.90 2.50 -8.92
CA THR A 331 1.64 3.57 -9.56
C THR A 331 2.14 4.52 -8.47
N MET A 332 3.26 5.19 -8.71
CA MET A 332 3.77 6.20 -7.79
C MET A 332 4.50 7.32 -8.50
N THR A 333 4.57 8.44 -7.79
CA THR A 333 5.48 9.54 -8.07
C THR A 333 6.23 9.92 -6.79
N LEU A 334 7.24 10.77 -6.96
CA LEU A 334 8.00 11.34 -5.85
C LEU A 334 7.83 12.86 -5.87
N LEU A 335 7.45 13.41 -4.74
CA LEU A 335 7.48 14.85 -4.51
C LEU A 335 8.61 15.17 -3.56
N ALA A 336 9.49 16.08 -3.95
CA ALA A 336 10.65 16.48 -3.17
C ALA A 336 10.45 17.91 -2.65
N SER A 337 10.85 18.16 -1.41
CA SER A 337 10.71 19.51 -0.86
C SER A 337 11.79 20.44 -1.38
N ASP A 338 11.40 21.64 -1.79
CA ASP A 338 12.32 22.76 -2.10
C ASP A 338 12.70 23.57 -0.85
N GLY A 339 12.14 23.25 0.31
CA GLY A 339 12.29 23.96 1.57
C GLY A 339 11.01 24.68 2.02
N GLN A 340 10.18 25.13 1.08
CA GLN A 340 8.91 25.82 1.34
C GLN A 340 7.70 24.92 1.12
N ARG A 341 7.72 24.11 0.05
CA ARG A 341 6.63 23.20 -0.31
C ARG A 341 7.16 21.92 -0.93
N TYR A 342 6.26 21.03 -1.33
CA TYR A 342 6.57 19.92 -2.22
C TYR A 342 6.47 20.36 -3.68
N VAL A 343 7.45 19.95 -4.48
CA VAL A 343 7.45 20.09 -5.95
C VAL A 343 7.70 18.73 -6.59
N SER A 344 7.37 18.59 -7.88
CA SER A 344 7.68 17.38 -8.63
C SER A 344 9.18 17.04 -8.54
N ILE A 345 9.52 15.75 -8.43
CA ILE A 345 10.91 15.31 -8.50
C ILE A 345 11.60 15.75 -9.80
N ASN A 346 10.83 15.94 -10.89
CA ASN A 346 11.34 16.46 -12.16
C ASN A 346 11.99 17.84 -12.03
N HIS A 347 11.59 18.64 -11.05
CA HIS A 347 12.27 19.90 -10.74
C HIS A 347 13.78 19.72 -10.48
N PHE A 348 14.16 18.59 -9.88
CA PHE A 348 15.53 18.23 -9.50
C PHE A 348 16.23 17.32 -10.51
N LEU A 349 15.56 16.93 -11.60
CA LEU A 349 16.09 16.05 -12.62
C LEU A 349 16.38 16.82 -13.92
N LYS A 350 17.38 16.37 -14.66
CA LYS A 350 17.75 16.85 -16.01
C LYS A 350 17.03 16.07 -17.12
N MET A 351 16.27 15.05 -16.75
CA MET A 351 15.49 14.21 -17.64
C MET A 351 14.21 13.76 -16.92
N PRO A 352 13.16 13.35 -17.66
CA PRO A 352 11.90 12.91 -17.07
C PRO A 352 12.09 11.77 -16.05
N PHE A 353 11.31 11.79 -14.98
CA PHE A 353 11.34 10.80 -13.91
C PHE A 353 11.01 9.41 -14.44
N SER A 354 10.09 9.32 -15.39
CA SER A 354 9.77 8.08 -16.12
C SER A 354 11.02 7.44 -16.73
N ARG A 355 11.85 8.25 -17.42
CA ARG A 355 13.10 7.82 -18.03
C ARG A 355 14.16 7.43 -16.99
N VAL A 356 14.25 8.17 -15.89
CA VAL A 356 15.15 7.81 -14.76
C VAL A 356 14.74 6.46 -14.18
N ALA A 357 13.45 6.26 -13.91
CA ALA A 357 12.92 5.02 -13.36
C ALA A 357 13.17 3.83 -14.31
N GLN A 358 13.01 4.02 -15.62
CA GLN A 358 13.25 2.98 -16.61
C GLN A 358 14.75 2.59 -16.69
N GLU A 359 15.65 3.57 -16.66
CA GLU A 359 17.09 3.33 -16.58
C GLU A 359 17.48 2.59 -15.29
N VAL A 360 16.87 2.98 -14.15
CA VAL A 360 17.07 2.31 -12.87
C VAL A 360 16.60 0.86 -12.95
N PHE A 361 15.41 0.62 -13.48
CA PHE A 361 14.82 -0.71 -13.66
C PHE A 361 15.70 -1.61 -14.53
N LYS A 362 16.08 -1.14 -15.74
CA LYS A 362 16.94 -1.88 -16.67
C LYS A 362 18.27 -2.26 -16.04
N ARG A 363 18.91 -1.31 -15.35
CA ARG A 363 20.18 -1.54 -14.64
C ARG A 363 20.02 -2.54 -13.52
N ALA A 364 18.99 -2.40 -12.68
CA ALA A 364 18.73 -3.30 -11.57
C ALA A 364 18.56 -4.76 -12.04
N LYS A 365 17.76 -4.96 -13.10
CA LYS A 365 17.53 -6.28 -13.71
C LYS A 365 18.83 -6.93 -14.20
N GLN A 366 19.73 -6.14 -14.81
CA GLN A 366 21.02 -6.62 -15.30
C GLN A 366 21.97 -7.08 -14.18
N THR A 367 21.86 -6.53 -12.97
CA THR A 367 22.76 -6.91 -11.87
C THR A 367 22.21 -7.89 -10.87
N GLN A 368 20.92 -8.19 -10.91
CA GLN A 368 20.35 -9.24 -10.06
C GLN A 368 21.11 -10.57 -10.11
N PRO A 369 21.50 -11.12 -11.27
CA PRO A 369 22.22 -12.39 -11.32
C PRO A 369 23.58 -12.35 -10.62
N VAL A 370 24.24 -11.19 -10.62
CA VAL A 370 25.52 -10.97 -9.95
C VAL A 370 25.31 -10.83 -8.45
N VAL A 371 24.34 -9.99 -8.04
CA VAL A 371 24.02 -9.72 -6.64
C VAL A 371 23.48 -10.96 -5.94
N ALA A 372 22.74 -11.81 -6.64
CA ALA A 372 22.20 -13.07 -6.10
C ALA A 372 23.28 -14.09 -5.72
N ARG A 373 24.48 -14.01 -6.31
CA ARG A 373 25.62 -14.89 -5.98
C ARG A 373 26.44 -14.40 -4.80
N LEU A 374 26.22 -13.16 -4.34
CA LEU A 374 26.96 -12.58 -3.23
C LEU A 374 26.44 -13.13 -1.90
N ASN A 375 27.33 -13.31 -0.92
CA ASN A 375 26.91 -13.72 0.42
C ASN A 375 26.62 -12.48 1.30
N PRO A 376 25.38 -12.25 1.76
CA PRO A 376 25.04 -11.10 2.61
C PRO A 376 25.79 -11.08 3.94
N ALA A 377 26.21 -12.24 4.45
CA ALA A 377 26.99 -12.36 5.69
C ALA A 377 28.45 -11.94 5.50
N SER A 378 29.00 -12.05 4.29
CA SER A 378 30.39 -11.74 3.96
C SER A 378 30.63 -10.22 3.90
N ARG A 379 31.65 -9.75 4.64
CA ARG A 379 32.06 -8.33 4.61
C ARG A 379 32.56 -7.90 3.24
N ILE A 380 33.29 -8.79 2.55
CA ILE A 380 33.85 -8.53 1.22
C ILE A 380 32.74 -8.40 0.19
N ASP A 381 31.76 -9.30 0.22
CA ASP A 381 30.65 -9.27 -0.73
C ASP A 381 29.71 -8.09 -0.49
N ARG A 382 29.51 -7.66 0.77
CA ARG A 382 28.83 -6.39 1.08
C ARG A 382 29.58 -5.18 0.49
N TRP A 383 30.90 -5.18 0.52
CA TRP A 383 31.69 -4.12 -0.10
C TRP A 383 31.62 -4.18 -1.64
N ARG A 384 31.72 -5.36 -2.24
CA ARG A 384 31.52 -5.57 -3.69
C ARG A 384 30.14 -5.11 -4.14
N ALA A 385 29.08 -5.43 -3.40
CA ALA A 385 27.73 -4.97 -3.69
C ALA A 385 27.61 -3.44 -3.64
N LYS A 386 28.24 -2.79 -2.65
CA LYS A 386 28.31 -1.31 -2.56
C LYS A 386 29.03 -0.69 -3.74
N TRP A 387 30.17 -1.25 -4.13
CA TRP A 387 30.93 -0.78 -5.29
C TRP A 387 30.15 -0.97 -6.59
N LEU A 388 29.51 -2.14 -6.77
CA LEU A 388 28.65 -2.41 -7.92
C LEU A 388 27.50 -1.41 -8.00
N ALA A 389 26.79 -1.17 -6.88
CA ALA A 389 25.74 -0.15 -6.80
C ALA A 389 26.27 1.23 -7.21
N ALA A 390 27.41 1.64 -6.66
CA ALA A 390 28.01 2.94 -6.96
C ALA A 390 28.37 3.05 -8.45
N ARG A 391 29.09 2.06 -9.01
CA ARG A 391 29.48 2.02 -10.43
C ARG A 391 28.26 2.10 -11.36
N MET A 392 27.15 1.49 -10.99
CA MET A 392 25.93 1.47 -11.81
C MET A 392 25.11 2.75 -11.73
N PHE A 393 24.86 3.25 -10.52
CA PHE A 393 23.89 4.31 -10.29
C PHE A 393 24.55 5.69 -10.22
N LEU A 394 25.82 5.80 -9.82
CA LEU A 394 26.52 7.09 -9.75
C LEU A 394 26.54 7.82 -11.10
N PRO A 395 26.83 7.16 -12.25
CA PRO A 395 26.77 7.83 -13.55
C PRO A 395 25.36 8.30 -13.95
N LEU A 396 24.32 7.62 -13.45
CA LEU A 396 22.93 8.05 -13.66
C LEU A 396 22.61 9.25 -12.79
N VAL A 397 23.02 9.24 -11.51
CA VAL A 397 22.84 10.37 -10.58
C VAL A 397 23.58 11.61 -11.08
N VAL A 398 24.84 11.49 -11.50
CA VAL A 398 25.65 12.62 -11.99
C VAL A 398 25.06 13.24 -13.26
N ARG A 399 24.60 12.41 -14.20
CA ARG A 399 24.00 12.88 -15.46
C ARG A 399 22.56 13.36 -15.29
N GLY A 400 21.80 12.72 -14.40
CA GLY A 400 20.37 12.94 -14.23
C GLY A 400 20.01 14.00 -13.19
N LEU A 401 20.87 14.30 -12.21
CA LEU A 401 20.53 15.24 -11.14
C LEU A 401 20.92 16.68 -11.47
N ALA A 402 20.00 17.61 -11.26
CA ALA A 402 20.25 19.05 -11.29
C ALA A 402 20.90 19.49 -9.97
N ILE A 403 22.21 19.25 -9.82
CA ILE A 403 23.00 19.51 -8.60
C ILE A 403 22.75 20.90 -8.01
N ARG A 404 22.68 21.97 -8.82
CA ARG A 404 22.43 23.33 -8.30
C ARG A 404 21.10 23.47 -7.56
N LYS A 405 20.05 22.72 -7.94
CA LYS A 405 18.73 22.76 -7.32
C LYS A 405 18.62 21.85 -6.09
N ALA A 406 19.39 20.76 -6.09
CA ALA A 406 19.34 19.75 -5.02
C ALA A 406 19.99 20.20 -3.70
N PHE A 407 20.81 21.25 -3.72
CA PHE A 407 21.64 21.71 -2.60
C PHE A 407 21.09 23.03 -2.03
N ARG A 408 21.14 23.18 -0.70
CA ARG A 408 20.82 24.45 -0.01
C ARG A 408 22.04 25.37 -0.04
N GLY A 409 22.14 26.19 -1.08
CA GLY A 409 23.24 27.12 -1.29
C GLY A 409 24.31 26.59 -2.25
N ASN A 410 25.52 27.16 -2.20
CA ASN A 410 26.60 26.81 -3.12
C ASN A 410 27.00 25.32 -2.95
N PRO A 411 26.92 24.48 -4.01
CA PRO A 411 27.19 23.05 -3.92
C PRO A 411 28.58 22.69 -3.38
N VAL A 412 29.61 23.48 -3.71
CA VAL A 412 30.99 23.24 -3.26
C VAL A 412 31.10 23.46 -1.76
N VAL A 413 30.54 24.58 -1.27
CA VAL A 413 30.53 24.92 0.16
C VAL A 413 29.76 23.87 0.96
N VAL A 414 28.61 23.43 0.44
CA VAL A 414 27.82 22.36 1.06
C VAL A 414 28.60 21.05 1.11
N LEU A 415 29.28 20.66 0.03
CA LEU A 415 30.04 19.42 -0.02
C LEU A 415 31.19 19.43 1.00
N VAL A 416 31.92 20.55 1.10
CA VAL A 416 32.97 20.74 2.11
C VAL A 416 32.39 20.64 3.53
N LYS A 417 31.26 21.31 3.81
CA LYS A 417 30.57 21.23 5.11
C LYS A 417 30.07 19.81 5.41
N PHE A 418 29.58 19.10 4.41
CA PHE A 418 29.10 17.73 4.53
C PHE A 418 30.24 16.78 4.86
N LEU A 419 31.34 16.81 4.10
CA LEU A 419 32.52 15.98 4.35
C LEU A 419 33.16 16.32 5.70
N GLY A 420 33.31 17.61 6.02
CA GLY A 420 33.81 18.07 7.32
C GLY A 420 32.90 17.70 8.49
N GLY A 421 31.59 17.55 8.26
CA GLY A 421 30.64 17.03 9.25
C GLY A 421 30.81 15.53 9.48
N LEU A 422 30.99 14.74 8.41
CA LEU A 422 31.26 13.31 8.50
C LEU A 422 32.57 13.01 9.24
N LEU A 423 33.62 13.77 8.94
CA LEU A 423 34.92 13.67 9.62
C LEU A 423 34.83 13.99 11.11
N ARG A 424 33.89 14.85 11.51
CA ARG A 424 33.56 15.15 12.92
C ARG A 424 32.59 14.15 13.55
N GLY A 425 32.36 13.00 12.92
CA GLY A 425 31.50 11.94 13.43
C GLY A 425 30.00 12.19 13.33
N ARG A 426 29.55 13.25 12.64
CA ARG A 426 28.11 13.49 12.42
C ARG A 426 27.55 12.46 11.46
N ARG A 427 26.31 12.02 11.69
CA ARG A 427 25.64 11.04 10.81
C ARG A 427 25.31 11.66 9.45
N ALA A 428 25.58 10.91 8.39
CA ALA A 428 25.29 11.31 7.01
C ALA A 428 23.83 11.75 6.80
N GLY A 429 22.87 11.06 7.44
CA GLY A 429 21.45 11.40 7.34
C GLY A 429 21.09 12.77 7.95
N ASP A 430 21.77 13.18 9.02
CA ASP A 430 21.55 14.47 9.67
C ASP A 430 22.10 15.61 8.81
N LEU A 431 23.31 15.40 8.27
CA LEU A 431 23.93 16.32 7.32
C LEU A 431 23.12 16.42 6.02
N ALA A 432 22.57 15.31 5.53
CA ALA A 432 21.71 15.29 4.35
C ALA A 432 20.47 16.18 4.56
N ARG A 433 19.81 16.05 5.72
CA ARG A 433 18.66 16.89 6.12
C ARG A 433 18.99 18.37 6.27
N GLN A 434 20.21 18.67 6.68
CA GLN A 434 20.67 20.03 6.88
C GLN A 434 20.93 20.72 5.53
N TYR A 435 21.59 20.03 4.60
CA TYR A 435 22.17 20.68 3.42
C TYR A 435 21.53 20.32 2.07
N PHE A 436 20.68 19.29 2.00
CA PHE A 436 20.07 18.84 0.73
C PHE A 436 18.56 18.96 0.77
N ASN A 437 17.98 19.50 -0.30
CA ASN A 437 16.53 19.63 -0.50
C ASN A 437 15.88 18.25 -0.70
N LEU A 438 16.58 17.32 -1.34
CA LEU A 438 16.16 15.93 -1.58
C LEU A 438 16.08 15.06 -0.31
N SER A 439 16.36 15.60 0.87
CA SER A 439 16.27 14.86 2.13
C SER A 439 14.84 14.68 2.64
N ARG A 440 13.88 15.41 2.06
CA ARG A 440 12.45 15.36 2.39
C ARG A 440 11.67 14.98 1.14
N ILE A 441 11.46 13.68 0.94
CA ILE A 441 10.69 13.13 -0.17
C ILE A 441 9.38 12.58 0.40
N LEU A 442 8.27 12.98 -0.22
CA LEU A 442 6.98 12.33 -0.08
C LEU A 442 6.80 11.37 -1.24
N ARG A 443 6.56 10.10 -0.94
CA ARG A 443 6.06 9.17 -1.96
C ARG A 443 4.55 9.37 -2.08
N VAL A 444 4.08 9.62 -3.29
CA VAL A 444 2.65 9.59 -3.58
C VAL A 444 2.39 8.34 -4.39
N ALA A 445 1.54 7.45 -3.89
CA ALA A 445 1.18 6.21 -4.56
C ALA A 445 -0.33 6.19 -4.82
N VAL A 446 -0.75 5.75 -6.01
CA VAL A 446 -2.15 5.41 -6.26
C VAL A 446 -2.27 3.89 -6.25
N ILE A 447 -3.15 3.39 -5.40
CA ILE A 447 -3.39 1.96 -5.20
C ILE A 447 -4.87 1.74 -5.51
N PRO A 448 -5.21 1.13 -6.65
CA PRO A 448 -6.60 0.86 -6.96
C PRO A 448 -7.14 -0.27 -6.09
N PHE A 449 -8.34 -0.05 -5.56
CA PHE A 449 -9.29 -1.11 -5.33
C PHE A 449 -10.33 -1.01 -6.43
N GLU A 450 -10.79 -2.14 -6.92
CA GLU A 450 -11.70 -2.19 -8.06
C GLU A 450 -12.97 -2.92 -7.72
N GLU A 451 -13.97 -2.58 -8.51
CA GLU A 451 -15.28 -3.20 -8.45
C GLU A 451 -15.25 -4.57 -9.12
N TYR A 452 -16.20 -5.44 -8.76
CA TYR A 452 -16.21 -6.81 -9.25
C TYR A 452 -16.25 -6.91 -10.80
N HIS A 453 -16.80 -5.90 -11.48
CA HIS A 453 -16.94 -5.87 -12.94
C HIS A 453 -15.76 -5.24 -13.68
N GLU A 454 -14.79 -4.66 -12.97
CA GLU A 454 -13.55 -4.09 -13.52
C GLU A 454 -12.37 -5.07 -13.39
N ILE A 455 -12.52 -6.11 -12.55
CA ILE A 455 -11.47 -7.07 -12.27
C ILE A 455 -11.42 -8.18 -13.32
N ASP A 456 -10.23 -8.40 -13.87
CA ASP A 456 -9.90 -9.51 -14.76
C ASP A 456 -8.98 -10.55 -14.10
N ALA A 457 -8.96 -11.75 -14.66
CA ALA A 457 -8.24 -12.89 -14.12
C ALA A 457 -6.72 -12.73 -14.17
N ALA A 458 -6.17 -12.09 -15.21
CA ALA A 458 -4.74 -11.90 -15.39
C ALA A 458 -4.14 -11.06 -14.26
N ARG A 459 -4.85 -10.03 -13.82
CA ARG A 459 -4.45 -9.19 -12.68
C ARG A 459 -4.44 -9.94 -11.35
N ILE A 460 -5.48 -10.74 -11.08
CA ILE A 460 -5.66 -11.43 -9.80
C ILE A 460 -4.69 -12.60 -9.63
N GLU A 461 -4.36 -13.27 -10.73
CA GLU A 461 -3.61 -14.52 -10.73
C GLU A 461 -2.31 -14.48 -9.90
N ASN A 462 -1.59 -13.37 -9.93
CA ASN A 462 -0.29 -13.22 -9.25
C ASN A 462 -0.34 -12.20 -8.12
N CYS A 463 -1.54 -11.82 -7.64
CA CYS A 463 -1.71 -10.81 -6.60
C CYS A 463 -0.86 -11.12 -5.36
N ARG A 464 -0.04 -10.15 -4.95
CA ARG A 464 0.82 -10.24 -3.75
C ARG A 464 0.24 -9.53 -2.52
N SER A 465 -0.99 -9.04 -2.63
CA SER A 465 -1.77 -8.50 -1.52
C SER A 465 -2.99 -9.40 -1.33
N CYS A 466 -3.08 -10.08 -0.19
CA CYS A 466 -4.17 -11.04 0.08
C CYS A 466 -4.82 -10.74 1.42
N TYR A 467 -6.07 -11.14 1.59
CA TYR A 467 -6.68 -11.27 2.92
C TYR A 467 -6.49 -12.69 3.42
N ALA A 468 -6.13 -12.83 4.69
CA ALA A 468 -6.06 -14.13 5.36
C ALA A 468 -7.24 -14.32 6.31
N TYR A 469 -7.81 -15.52 6.29
CA TYR A 469 -8.89 -15.95 7.16
C TYR A 469 -8.79 -17.46 7.42
N GLU A 470 -9.39 -17.94 8.50
CA GLU A 470 -9.61 -19.38 8.66
C GLU A 470 -10.86 -19.78 7.87
N ASP A 471 -10.71 -20.70 6.93
CA ASP A 471 -11.85 -21.35 6.32
C ASP A 471 -12.47 -22.31 7.34
N VAL A 472 -13.71 -22.03 7.67
CA VAL A 472 -14.45 -22.69 8.74
C VAL A 472 -14.78 -24.14 8.38
N SER A 473 -14.81 -24.46 7.08
CA SER A 473 -15.18 -25.78 6.56
C SER A 473 -14.08 -26.84 6.73
N ASP A 474 -12.81 -26.45 6.61
CA ASP A 474 -11.65 -27.35 6.72
C ASP A 474 -10.65 -26.94 7.82
N GLY A 475 -10.89 -25.80 8.49
CA GLY A 475 -10.05 -25.28 9.56
C GLY A 475 -8.70 -24.72 9.11
N GLN A 476 -8.44 -24.63 7.80
CA GLN A 476 -7.18 -24.14 7.26
C GLN A 476 -7.19 -22.62 7.11
N VAL A 477 -6.03 -22.00 7.28
CA VAL A 477 -5.86 -20.59 6.96
C VAL A 477 -5.67 -20.45 5.45
N LYS A 478 -6.62 -19.78 4.80
CA LYS A 478 -6.60 -19.50 3.36
C LYS A 478 -6.31 -18.04 3.09
N MET A 479 -5.85 -17.75 1.88
CA MET A 479 -5.52 -16.41 1.43
C MET A 479 -6.23 -16.12 0.11
N ILE A 480 -6.96 -15.01 0.04
CA ILE A 480 -7.67 -14.56 -1.16
C ILE A 480 -7.10 -13.20 -1.61
N PRO A 481 -6.78 -13.01 -2.90
CA PRO A 481 -6.36 -11.73 -3.46
C PRO A 481 -7.25 -10.55 -3.04
N ALA A 482 -6.64 -9.41 -2.69
CA ALA A 482 -7.33 -8.31 -2.01
C ALA A 482 -8.54 -7.73 -2.74
N CYS A 483 -8.43 -7.51 -4.05
CA CYS A 483 -9.55 -7.01 -4.85
C CYS A 483 -10.70 -8.04 -4.88
N SER A 484 -10.38 -9.33 -5.06
CA SER A 484 -11.37 -10.40 -5.11
C SER A 484 -12.04 -10.66 -3.75
N TRP A 485 -11.31 -10.52 -2.64
CA TRP A 485 -11.86 -10.63 -1.30
C TRP A 485 -13.00 -9.62 -1.09
N THR A 486 -12.71 -8.34 -1.33
CA THR A 486 -13.63 -7.23 -1.07
C THR A 486 -14.85 -7.27 -1.98
N SER A 487 -14.66 -7.67 -3.25
CA SER A 487 -15.71 -7.64 -4.27
C SER A 487 -16.62 -8.86 -4.28
N THR A 488 -16.17 -10.01 -3.76
CA THR A 488 -16.83 -11.30 -4.04
C THR A 488 -16.97 -12.22 -2.82
N TYR A 489 -15.99 -12.29 -1.92
CA TYR A 489 -15.93 -13.39 -0.93
C TYR A 489 -16.07 -12.96 0.54
N ARG A 490 -15.71 -11.72 0.89
CA ARG A 490 -15.54 -11.27 2.27
C ARG A 490 -16.75 -11.58 3.15
N ASP A 491 -17.93 -11.09 2.77
CA ASP A 491 -19.10 -11.08 3.65
C ASP A 491 -19.56 -12.50 4.00
N GLU A 492 -19.53 -13.42 3.04
CA GLU A 492 -19.85 -14.82 3.27
C GLU A 492 -18.82 -15.47 4.21
N MET A 493 -17.52 -15.26 3.96
CA MET A 493 -16.45 -15.90 4.73
C MET A 493 -16.44 -15.40 6.18
N ILE A 494 -16.46 -14.09 6.41
CA ILE A 494 -16.43 -13.54 7.76
C ILE A 494 -17.72 -13.83 8.55
N ARG A 495 -18.87 -14.01 7.86
CA ARG A 495 -20.12 -14.46 8.50
C ARG A 495 -19.99 -15.88 9.04
N LYS A 496 -19.37 -16.80 8.28
CA LYS A 496 -19.09 -18.16 8.76
C LYS A 496 -18.14 -18.13 9.96
N VAL A 497 -17.11 -17.28 9.94
CA VAL A 497 -16.18 -17.12 11.07
C VAL A 497 -16.91 -16.58 12.31
N ALA A 498 -17.75 -15.56 12.16
CA ALA A 498 -18.57 -15.02 13.24
C ALA A 498 -19.48 -16.09 13.86
N ALA A 499 -20.09 -16.95 13.04
CA ALA A 499 -20.92 -18.05 13.53
C ALA A 499 -20.13 -19.09 14.35
N LYS A 500 -18.87 -19.38 13.99
CA LYS A 500 -18.02 -20.33 14.74
C LYS A 500 -17.46 -19.75 16.04
N TYR A 501 -16.96 -18.52 16.00
CA TYR A 501 -16.18 -17.94 17.10
C TYR A 501 -16.98 -17.02 18.03
N GLY A 502 -18.20 -16.66 17.64
CA GLY A 502 -18.98 -15.63 18.33
C GLY A 502 -18.32 -14.25 18.23
N THR A 503 -18.79 -13.33 19.08
CA THR A 503 -18.31 -11.94 19.11
C THR A 503 -17.82 -11.57 20.50
N VAL A 504 -16.62 -10.99 20.58
CA VAL A 504 -16.10 -10.44 21.83
C VAL A 504 -16.90 -9.17 22.17
N PRO A 505 -17.54 -9.08 23.35
CA PRO A 505 -18.34 -7.91 23.74
C PRO A 505 -17.48 -6.66 23.96
N ILE A 506 -18.12 -5.49 23.99
CA ILE A 506 -17.47 -4.23 24.37
C ILE A 506 -17.36 -4.20 25.90
N THR A 507 -16.22 -4.59 26.45
CA THR A 507 -15.94 -4.39 27.88
C THR A 507 -15.33 -3.00 28.08
N LYS A 508 -15.83 -2.23 29.06
CA LYS A 508 -15.13 -1.03 29.56
C LYS A 508 -13.67 -1.39 29.90
N PRO A 509 -12.70 -0.45 29.74
CA PRO A 509 -11.28 -0.76 29.87
C PRO A 509 -10.98 -1.40 31.24
N GLY A 510 -10.71 -2.70 31.20
CA GLY A 510 -10.22 -3.52 32.28
C GLY A 510 -9.10 -4.37 31.69
N THR A 511 -7.93 -4.31 32.30
CA THR A 511 -6.73 -5.03 31.93
C THR A 511 -7.01 -6.51 31.76
N ILE A 512 -7.00 -7.00 30.51
CA ILE A 512 -6.90 -8.44 30.26
C ILE A 512 -5.45 -8.82 30.54
N ALA A 513 -5.21 -9.52 31.65
CA ALA A 513 -3.91 -10.08 31.95
C ALA A 513 -3.57 -11.13 30.86
N VAL A 514 -2.71 -10.75 29.92
CA VAL A 514 -2.09 -11.71 29.00
C VAL A 514 -1.13 -12.55 29.82
N GLN A 515 -1.53 -13.77 30.18
CA GLN A 515 -0.57 -14.77 30.63
C GLN A 515 0.43 -14.99 29.49
N PRO A 516 1.75 -14.91 29.73
CA PRO A 516 2.73 -15.18 28.69
C PRO A 516 2.53 -16.61 28.18
N PRO A 517 2.55 -16.85 26.85
CA PRO A 517 2.48 -18.20 26.34
C PRO A 517 3.66 -18.99 26.89
N GLU A 518 3.40 -20.22 27.36
CA GLU A 518 4.44 -21.19 27.63
C GLU A 518 5.37 -21.24 26.42
N LYS A 519 6.69 -21.17 26.68
CA LYS A 519 7.72 -21.16 25.65
C LYS A 519 7.52 -22.35 24.72
N ALA A 520 6.87 -22.14 23.57
CA ALA A 520 6.82 -23.12 22.51
C ALA A 520 8.25 -23.39 22.07
N ALA A 521 8.70 -24.62 22.27
CA ALA A 521 10.00 -25.13 21.87
C ALA A 521 10.11 -25.12 20.33
N CYS A 522 10.36 -23.95 19.75
CA CYS A 522 10.65 -23.77 18.33
C CYS A 522 12.12 -23.34 18.17
N ALA A 523 13.01 -24.19 18.67
CA ALA A 523 14.46 -24.08 18.45
C ALA A 523 15.14 -25.44 18.71
N SER A 524 14.84 -26.43 17.89
CA SER A 524 15.72 -27.56 17.52
C SER A 524 14.94 -28.59 16.71
N LYS A 525 15.60 -29.19 15.72
CA LYS A 525 15.11 -30.22 14.77
C LYS A 525 14.47 -29.68 13.48
N CYS A 526 15.23 -28.88 12.75
CA CYS A 526 15.28 -29.01 11.29
C CYS A 526 16.59 -29.71 10.94
N GLU A 527 16.63 -31.04 11.06
CA GLU A 527 17.64 -31.86 10.38
C GLU A 527 16.98 -32.39 9.11
N LEU A 528 17.45 -31.89 7.98
CA LEU A 528 17.13 -32.41 6.66
C LEU A 528 17.83 -33.75 6.50
N THR A 529 17.10 -34.86 6.52
CA THR A 529 17.60 -36.11 5.93
C THR A 529 17.41 -36.04 4.41
N PRO A 530 18.48 -36.21 3.61
CA PRO A 530 18.38 -36.24 2.17
C PRO A 530 17.92 -37.62 1.70
N ALA A 531 16.96 -37.64 0.78
CA ALA A 531 16.73 -38.73 -0.18
C ALA A 531 16.38 -38.09 -1.54
#